data_AF-A0A368KRZ6-F1
#
_entry.id   AF-A0A368KRZ6-F1
#
_cell.length_a   1.000
_cell.length_b   1.000
_cell.length_c   1.000
_cell.angle_alpha   90.00
_cell.angle_beta   90.00
_cell.angle_gamma   90.00
#
_symmetry.space_group_name_H-M   'P 1'
#
loop_
_entity.id
_entity.type
_entity.pdbx_description
1 polymer ?
#
loop_
_entity_poly.entity_id
_entity_poly.type
_entity_poly.pdbx_seq_one_letter_code
_entity_poly.pdbx_strand_id
1 'polypeptide(L)'
;MTDETESIRRQMVQDINAEPGSREHLESNHGQVWDTQQLQEDFSVLGFMAPLVVVARKSDGAKGSLYFQASPRFYYGFKAD
;
A
#
# COMPACT_ATOMS: atom_id res chain seq x y z
N MET A 1 -18.72 -17.66 -10.62
CA MET A 1 -18.57 -16.27 -11.11
C MET A 1 -17.10 -15.93 -10.99
N THR A 2 -16.42 -15.61 -12.08
CA THR A 2 -14.99 -15.22 -12.05
C THR A 2 -14.92 -13.77 -11.57
N ASP A 3 -14.07 -13.48 -10.61
CA ASP A 3 -13.80 -12.11 -10.19
C ASP A 3 -12.98 -11.41 -11.29
N GLU A 4 -13.62 -10.49 -12.01
CA GLU A 4 -13.00 -9.75 -13.12
C GLU A 4 -11.88 -8.80 -12.66
N THR A 5 -11.83 -8.46 -11.37
CA THR A 5 -10.84 -7.55 -10.79
C THR A 5 -9.54 -8.25 -10.40
N GLU A 6 -9.57 -9.58 -10.22
CA GLU A 6 -8.42 -10.37 -9.78
C GLU A 6 -7.28 -10.35 -10.81
N SER A 7 -7.60 -10.38 -12.10
CA SER A 7 -6.60 -10.28 -13.18
C SER A 7 -5.90 -8.91 -13.16
N ILE A 8 -6.67 -7.83 -12.98
CA ILE A 8 -6.15 -6.46 -12.87
C ILE A 8 -5.26 -6.35 -11.64
N ARG A 9 -5.72 -6.82 -10.47
CA ARG A 9 -4.94 -6.79 -9.22
C ARG A 9 -3.61 -7.53 -9.37
N ARG A 10 -3.61 -8.71 -9.99
CA ARG A 10 -2.37 -9.47 -10.25
C ARG A 10 -1.41 -8.72 -11.16
N GLN A 11 -1.92 -8.08 -12.22
CA GLN A 11 -1.09 -7.27 -13.09
C GLN A 11 -0.46 -6.11 -12.32
N MET A 12 -1.23 -5.40 -11.48
CA MET A 12 -0.70 -4.33 -10.65
C MET A 12 0.41 -4.80 -9.69
N VAL A 13 0.26 -5.99 -9.07
CA VAL A 13 1.34 -6.56 -8.23
C VAL A 13 2.60 -6.80 -9.05
N GLN A 14 2.46 -7.32 -10.27
CA GLN A 14 3.61 -7.58 -11.15
C GLN A 14 4.29 -6.27 -11.53
N ASP A 15 3.53 -5.27 -11.97
CA ASP A 15 4.08 -3.99 -12.42
C ASP A 15 4.83 -3.26 -11.30
N ILE A 16 4.25 -3.19 -10.09
CA ILE A 16 4.87 -2.54 -8.93
C ILE A 16 6.16 -3.24 -8.51
N ASN A 17 6.23 -4.58 -8.59
CA ASN A 17 7.39 -5.33 -8.13
C ASN A 17 8.41 -5.64 -9.24
N ALA A 18 8.10 -5.36 -10.51
CA ALA A 18 9.04 -5.48 -11.62
C ALA A 18 10.11 -4.38 -11.56
N GLU A 19 9.69 -3.14 -11.24
CA GLU A 19 10.56 -1.99 -11.04
C GLU A 19 10.19 -1.29 -9.72
N PRO A 20 10.54 -1.89 -8.56
CA PRO A 20 10.18 -1.33 -7.27
C PRO A 20 10.92 0.00 -7.05
N GLY A 21 10.19 1.03 -6.66
CA GLY A 21 10.74 2.35 -6.41
C GLY A 21 11.63 2.38 -5.17
N SER A 22 12.66 3.23 -5.19
CA SER A 22 13.36 3.60 -3.95
C SER A 22 12.42 4.37 -3.02
N ARG A 23 12.78 4.47 -1.74
CA ARG A 23 12.01 5.28 -0.78
C ARG A 23 11.86 6.71 -1.29
N GLU A 24 12.95 7.33 -1.74
CA GLU A 24 12.99 8.71 -2.21
C GLU A 24 12.10 8.92 -3.43
N HIS A 25 12.09 7.96 -4.36
CA HIS A 25 11.22 8.00 -5.54
C HIS A 25 9.74 7.94 -5.15
N LEU A 26 9.39 7.01 -4.27
CA LEU A 26 8.02 6.86 -3.79
C LEU A 26 7.59 8.09 -2.96
N GLU A 27 8.49 8.66 -2.16
CA GLU A 27 8.21 9.84 -1.36
C GLU A 27 7.96 11.07 -2.26
N SER A 28 8.73 11.23 -3.33
CA SER A 28 8.53 12.29 -4.32
C SER A 28 7.17 12.21 -5.03
N ASN A 29 6.64 10.99 -5.24
CA ASN A 29 5.40 10.79 -6.00
C ASN A 29 4.14 10.70 -5.12
N HIS A 30 4.28 10.19 -3.89
CA HIS A 30 3.16 9.82 -3.03
C HIS A 30 3.18 10.48 -1.65
N GLY A 31 4.22 11.25 -1.33
CA GLY A 31 4.38 11.88 -0.03
C GLY A 31 5.01 10.94 0.99
N GLN A 32 4.33 10.64 2.09
CA GLN A 32 4.91 9.80 3.12
C GLN A 32 4.99 8.33 2.67
N VAL A 33 6.13 7.70 2.94
CA VAL A 33 6.36 6.27 2.73
C VAL A 33 6.65 5.62 4.08
N TRP A 34 6.02 4.49 4.32
CA TRP A 34 6.18 3.71 5.54
C TRP A 34 6.96 2.44 5.25
N ASP A 35 7.87 2.07 6.14
CA ASP A 35 8.25 0.67 6.29
C ASP A 35 7.24 -0.09 7.17
N THR A 36 7.53 -1.34 7.52
CA THR A 36 6.60 -2.15 8.33
C THR A 36 6.43 -1.63 9.75
N GLN A 37 7.50 -1.10 10.37
CA GLN A 37 7.43 -0.59 11.73
C GLN A 37 6.63 0.72 11.75
N GLN A 38 6.97 1.65 10.86
CA GLN A 38 6.28 2.94 10.75
C GLN A 38 4.78 2.75 10.42
N LEU A 39 4.45 1.78 9.55
CA LEU A 39 3.06 1.44 9.25
C LEU A 39 2.31 1.00 10.52
N GLN A 40 2.93 0.13 11.32
CA GLN A 40 2.33 -0.39 12.55
C GLN A 40 2.21 0.68 13.64
N GLU A 41 3.02 1.74 13.61
CA GLU A 41 2.91 2.87 14.52
C GLU A 41 1.67 3.72 14.14
N ASP A 42 1.54 4.10 12.87
CA ASP A 42 0.53 5.05 12.39
C ASP A 42 -0.84 4.42 12.09
N PHE A 43 -0.90 3.12 11.78
CA PHE A 43 -2.09 2.45 11.28
C PHE A 43 -2.39 1.12 11.97
N SER A 44 -3.67 0.77 11.98
CA SER A 44 -4.16 -0.58 12.25
C SER A 44 -4.54 -1.25 10.93
N VAL A 45 -3.90 -2.37 10.57
CA VAL A 45 -4.19 -3.11 9.34
C VAL A 45 -5.50 -3.90 9.50
N LEU A 46 -6.44 -3.67 8.59
CA LEU A 46 -7.77 -4.30 8.58
C LEU A 46 -7.88 -5.42 7.55
N GLY A 47 -7.16 -5.31 6.44
CA GLY A 47 -7.17 -6.28 5.35
C GLY A 47 -5.96 -6.10 4.45
N PHE A 48 -5.50 -7.20 3.85
CA PHE A 48 -4.33 -7.18 3.00
C PHE A 48 -4.59 -8.03 1.76
N MET A 49 -4.51 -7.41 0.59
CA MET A 49 -4.56 -8.09 -0.70
C MET A 49 -3.69 -7.31 -1.69
N ALA A 50 -2.42 -7.70 -1.80
CA ALA A 50 -1.44 -6.97 -2.59
C ALA A 50 -1.98 -6.59 -3.98
N PRO A 51 -1.73 -5.37 -4.48
CA PRO A 51 -0.86 -4.38 -3.88
C PRO A 51 -1.59 -3.47 -2.88
N LEU A 52 -2.82 -3.79 -2.46
CA LEU A 52 -3.63 -2.94 -1.59
C LEU A 52 -3.64 -3.44 -0.15
N VAL A 53 -3.53 -2.50 0.78
CA VAL A 53 -3.62 -2.73 2.22
C VAL A 53 -4.69 -1.81 2.79
N VAL A 54 -5.75 -2.40 3.35
CA VAL A 54 -6.82 -1.65 4.02
C VAL A 54 -6.39 -1.38 5.45
N VAL A 55 -6.48 -0.11 5.87
CA VAL A 55 -6.00 0.37 7.16
C VAL A 55 -6.98 1.33 7.82
N ALA A 56 -6.87 1.47 9.13
CA ALA A 56 -7.41 2.60 9.88
C ALA A 56 -6.25 3.41 10.48
N ARG A 57 -6.18 4.71 10.19
CA ARG A 57 -5.18 5.61 10.77
C ARG A 57 -5.48 5.82 12.26
N LYS A 58 -4.48 5.67 13.13
CA LYS A 58 -4.71 5.69 14.57
C LYS A 58 -4.95 7.08 15.14
N SER A 59 -4.42 8.13 14.51
CA SER A 59 -4.53 9.49 15.03
C SER A 59 -5.97 10.04 14.99
N ASP A 60 -6.77 9.63 14.01
CA ASP A 60 -8.13 10.14 13.79
C ASP A 60 -9.17 9.06 13.42
N GLY A 61 -8.76 7.80 13.29
CA GLY A 61 -9.64 6.68 12.97
C GLY A 61 -10.03 6.60 11.48
N ALA A 62 -9.46 7.45 10.61
CA ALA A 62 -9.81 7.45 9.18
C ALA A 62 -9.48 6.10 8.53
N LYS A 63 -10.46 5.49 7.88
CA LYS A 63 -10.28 4.26 7.10
C LYS A 63 -9.87 4.58 5.67
N GLY A 64 -9.09 3.70 5.08
CA GLY A 64 -8.63 3.87 3.72
C GLY A 64 -7.71 2.73 3.29
N SER A 65 -6.99 2.98 2.20
CA SER A 65 -6.04 2.02 1.65
C SER A 65 -4.68 2.64 1.34
N LEU A 66 -3.67 1.77 1.33
CA LEU A 66 -2.28 2.04 0.94
C LEU A 66 -1.88 1.09 -0.19
N TYR A 67 -0.95 1.52 -1.03
CA TYR A 67 -0.20 0.62 -1.90
C TYR A 67 0.90 -0.12 -1.13
N PHE A 68 1.29 -1.29 -1.63
CA PHE A 68 2.34 -2.15 -1.10
C PHE A 68 3.28 -2.62 -2.21
N GLN A 69 4.59 -2.48 -1.96
CA GLN A 69 5.64 -3.16 -2.73
C GLN A 69 6.46 -4.06 -1.80
N ALA A 70 7.00 -5.16 -2.34
CA ALA A 70 7.58 -6.23 -1.53
C ALA A 70 9.10 -6.08 -1.26
N SER A 71 9.87 -5.50 -2.18
CA SER A 71 11.34 -5.44 -2.08
C SER A 71 11.93 -4.22 -2.82
N PRO A 72 12.42 -3.18 -2.11
CA PRO A 72 12.36 -2.98 -0.67
C PRO A 72 10.91 -2.82 -0.17
N ARG A 73 10.59 -3.38 1.01
CA ARG A 73 9.23 -3.41 1.53
C ARG A 73 8.75 -2.01 1.95
N PHE A 74 7.81 -1.44 1.22
CA PHE A 74 7.23 -0.14 1.51
C PHE A 74 5.70 -0.12 1.35
N TYR A 75 5.08 0.78 2.10
CA TYR A 75 3.67 1.14 2.02
C TYR A 75 3.58 2.64 1.74
N TYR A 76 2.64 3.08 0.90
CA TYR A 76 2.58 4.48 0.47
C TYR A 76 1.22 4.85 -0.12
N GLY A 77 1.01 6.14 -0.35
CA GLY A 77 -0.16 6.65 -1.08
C GLY A 77 -1.48 6.45 -0.34
N PHE A 78 -1.53 6.81 0.94
CA PHE A 78 -2.76 6.68 1.74
C PHE A 78 -3.92 7.43 1.08
N LYS A 79 -5.03 6.72 0.85
CA LYS A 79 -6.28 7.30 0.37
C LYS A 79 -7.40 6.91 1.32
N ALA A 80 -8.01 7.92 1.94
CA ALA A 80 -9.19 7.74 2.78
C ALA A 80 -10.41 7.30 1.92
N ASP A 81 -11.28 6.51 2.51
CA ASP A 81 -12.55 6.05 1.93
C ASP A 81 -13.57 7.20 1.76
#